data_AF-A0A1V6DHZ4-F1
#
_entry.id   AF-A0A1V6DHZ4-F1
#
_cell.length_a   1.000
_cell.length_b   1.000
_cell.length_c   1.000
_cell.angle_alpha   90.00
_cell.angle_beta   90.00
_cell.angle_gamma   90.00
#
_symmetry.space_group_name_H-M   'P 1'
#
loop_
_entity.id
_entity.type
_entity.pdbx_description
1 polymer ?
#
loop_
_entity_poly.entity_id
_entity_poly.type
_entity_poly.pdbx_seq_one_letter_code
_entity_poly.pdbx_strand_id
1 'polypeptide(L)'
;MAVAQMYPRDQRKAMDRILNACARPTLAEKAQYAFARGGQEITGPSIRLAETIAQGWGHLQYGMRELSNVGGASEVEAYCWDLESNVRKSIQFTVSHVRNTKKGSYALTDSRDIYENVANNGARRVRACILAIVPGDVVEAAEQACEQTLRAKVDISPERIAKLLEAFAAFGVDKEAIEKKIQRRMDSILPAQVVSLGRIYNSLRDGMSKPHEWFDVATEAPKVPEDVANLNDLAKAAAEKRAKA
;
A
#
# COMPACT_ATOMS: atom_id res chain seq x y z
N MET A 1 -1.83 0.21 -30.95
CA MET A 1 -1.77 1.66 -31.19
C MET A 1 -2.90 2.16 -32.08
N ALA A 2 -3.09 1.64 -33.30
CA ALA A 2 -4.13 2.12 -34.23
C ALA A 2 -5.56 2.18 -33.63
N VAL A 3 -5.97 1.20 -32.84
CA VAL A 3 -7.29 1.20 -32.18
C VAL A 3 -7.45 2.32 -31.15
N ALA A 4 -6.42 2.59 -30.34
CA ALA A 4 -6.47 3.65 -29.32
C ALA A 4 -6.51 5.05 -29.94
N GLN A 5 -5.87 5.24 -31.11
CA GLN A 5 -5.96 6.49 -31.86
C GLN A 5 -7.29 6.66 -32.59
N MET A 6 -7.88 5.56 -33.07
CA MET A 6 -9.19 5.57 -33.73
C MET A 6 -10.35 5.80 -32.74
N TYR A 7 -10.19 5.36 -31.50
CA TYR A 7 -11.16 5.51 -30.42
C TYR A 7 -10.49 6.15 -29.19
N PRO A 8 -10.15 7.46 -29.23
CA PRO A 8 -9.44 8.13 -28.14
C PRO A 8 -10.29 8.13 -26.87
N ARG A 9 -9.62 8.14 -25.71
CA ARG A 9 -10.32 8.14 -24.42
C ARG A 9 -11.07 9.45 -24.20
N ASP A 10 -12.25 9.34 -23.62
CA ASP A 10 -12.90 10.48 -22.97
C ASP A 10 -12.32 10.62 -21.57
N GLN A 11 -11.48 11.64 -21.37
CA GLN A 11 -10.77 11.87 -20.11
C GLN A 11 -11.72 12.11 -18.93
N ARG A 12 -12.89 12.74 -19.16
CA ARG A 12 -13.88 12.96 -18.10
C ARG A 12 -14.48 11.64 -17.65
N LYS A 13 -14.91 10.80 -18.60
CA LYS A 13 -15.43 9.46 -18.28
C LYS A 13 -14.37 8.55 -17.66
N ALA A 14 -13.10 8.71 -18.06
CA ALA A 14 -12.00 7.98 -17.46
C ALA A 14 -11.80 8.40 -15.99
N MET A 15 -11.82 9.70 -15.73
CA MET A 15 -11.77 10.26 -14.38
C MET A 15 -12.94 9.77 -13.51
N ASP A 16 -14.17 9.84 -14.01
CA ASP A 16 -15.36 9.37 -13.28
C ASP A 16 -15.24 7.89 -12.91
N ARG A 17 -14.72 7.04 -13.82
CA ARG A 17 -14.46 5.63 -13.54
C ARG A 17 -13.45 5.44 -12.40
N ILE A 18 -12.37 6.22 -12.38
CA ILE A 18 -11.36 6.18 -11.33
C ILE A 18 -11.95 6.60 -9.99
N LEU A 19 -12.66 7.74 -9.96
CA LEU A 19 -13.26 8.28 -8.73
C LEU A 19 -14.33 7.35 -8.16
N ASN A 20 -15.19 6.77 -9.01
CA ASN A 20 -16.17 5.77 -8.60
C ASN A 20 -15.50 4.52 -7.99
N ALA A 21 -14.37 4.09 -8.54
CA ALA A 21 -13.60 3.00 -7.96
C ALA A 21 -13.04 3.36 -6.57
N CYS A 22 -12.56 4.60 -6.41
CA CYS A 22 -12.02 5.15 -5.15
C CYS A 22 -13.07 5.28 -4.04
N ALA A 23 -14.36 5.39 -4.39
CA ALA A 23 -15.49 5.38 -3.44
C ALA A 23 -15.71 4.04 -2.71
N ARG A 24 -15.02 2.97 -3.14
CA ARG A 24 -15.09 1.64 -2.51
C ARG A 24 -14.18 1.60 -1.27
N PRO A 25 -14.72 1.31 -0.07
CA PRO A 25 -13.94 1.32 1.17
C PRO A 25 -12.73 0.40 1.13
N THR A 26 -12.92 -0.81 0.59
CA THR A 26 -11.88 -1.84 0.50
C THR A 26 -10.72 -1.45 -0.41
N LEU A 27 -10.95 -0.60 -1.41
CA LEU A 27 -9.87 -0.01 -2.20
C LEU A 27 -9.21 1.12 -1.42
N ALA A 28 -10.01 2.02 -0.86
CA ALA A 28 -9.53 3.20 -0.13
C ALA A 28 -8.60 2.83 1.03
N GLU A 29 -8.91 1.76 1.77
CA GLU A 29 -8.07 1.21 2.85
C GLU A 29 -6.67 0.80 2.38
N LYS A 30 -6.54 0.40 1.11
CA LYS A 30 -5.30 -0.08 0.49
C LYS A 30 -4.73 0.93 -0.50
N ALA A 31 -5.27 2.15 -0.56
CA ALA A 31 -4.97 3.10 -1.61
C ALA A 31 -3.65 3.84 -1.41
N GLN A 32 -3.12 3.85 -0.18
CA GLN A 32 -1.87 4.52 0.15
C GLN A 32 -0.93 3.57 0.89
N TYR A 33 0.37 3.71 0.65
CA TYR A 33 1.38 3.16 1.54
C TYR A 33 1.87 4.27 2.48
N ALA A 34 2.43 3.86 3.61
CA ALA A 34 3.17 4.72 4.52
C ALA A 34 4.45 4.00 4.92
N PHE A 35 5.56 4.70 5.06
CA PHE A 35 6.75 4.23 5.78
C PHE A 35 7.47 5.44 6.39
N ALA A 36 8.23 5.23 7.44
CA ALA A 36 9.02 6.28 8.08
C ALA A 36 10.48 6.19 7.61
N ARG A 37 11.10 7.33 7.29
CA ARG A 37 12.54 7.40 6.97
C ARG A 37 13.12 8.68 7.51
N GLY A 38 14.16 8.57 8.35
CA GLY A 38 14.82 9.74 8.94
C GLY A 38 13.89 10.60 9.80
N GLY A 39 12.90 10.00 10.46
CA GLY A 39 11.91 10.72 11.28
C GLY A 39 10.78 11.41 10.52
N GLN A 40 10.76 11.32 9.18
CA GLN A 40 9.67 11.83 8.35
C GLN A 40 8.76 10.70 7.86
N GLU A 41 7.45 10.97 7.87
CA GLU A 41 6.44 10.11 7.27
C GLU A 41 6.45 10.29 5.74
N ILE A 42 6.71 9.20 5.02
CA ILE A 42 6.62 9.16 3.56
C ILE A 42 5.38 8.36 3.21
N THR A 43 4.45 9.02 2.54
CA THR A 43 3.23 8.41 2.00
C THR A 43 3.15 8.59 0.49
N GLY A 44 2.27 7.81 -0.13
CA GLY A 44 1.91 8.04 -1.53
C GLY A 44 0.95 6.97 -2.06
N PRO A 45 0.56 7.08 -3.34
CA PRO A 45 -0.35 6.14 -3.98
C PRO A 45 0.18 4.72 -3.83
N SER A 46 -0.62 3.73 -3.49
CA SER A 46 -0.16 2.34 -3.44
C SER A 46 -0.05 1.73 -4.84
N ILE A 47 0.51 0.51 -4.94
CA ILE A 47 0.48 -0.27 -6.18
C ILE A 47 -0.97 -0.51 -6.61
N ARG A 48 -1.85 -0.83 -5.65
CA ARG A 48 -3.27 -1.12 -5.93
C ARG A 48 -4.04 0.09 -6.43
N LEU A 49 -3.74 1.28 -5.90
CA LEU A 49 -4.32 2.53 -6.40
C LEU A 49 -3.81 2.81 -7.82
N ALA A 50 -2.50 2.72 -8.05
CA ALA A 50 -1.92 2.95 -9.38
C ALA A 50 -2.51 2.00 -10.44
N GLU A 51 -2.67 0.71 -10.13
CA GLU A 51 -3.35 -0.24 -11.04
C GLU A 51 -4.80 0.13 -11.31
N THR A 52 -5.53 0.59 -10.28
CA THR A 52 -6.94 1.01 -10.44
C THR A 52 -7.03 2.26 -11.31
N ILE A 53 -6.14 3.22 -11.11
CA ILE A 53 -6.00 4.40 -11.95
C ILE A 53 -5.71 3.96 -13.39
N ALA A 54 -4.75 3.05 -13.60
CA ALA A 54 -4.38 2.61 -14.94
C ALA A 54 -5.55 1.91 -15.68
N GLN A 55 -6.30 1.06 -14.96
CA GLN A 55 -7.50 0.41 -15.48
C GLN A 55 -8.59 1.43 -15.85
N GLY A 56 -8.83 2.44 -15.00
CA GLY A 56 -9.82 3.47 -15.24
C GLY A 56 -9.43 4.45 -16.36
N TRP A 57 -8.15 4.81 -16.43
CA TRP A 57 -7.58 5.72 -17.43
C TRP A 57 -7.67 5.14 -18.84
N GLY A 58 -7.50 3.82 -18.99
CA GLY A 58 -7.64 3.10 -20.26
C GLY A 58 -6.41 3.26 -21.18
N HIS A 59 -6.37 2.51 -22.29
CA HIS A 59 -5.30 2.55 -23.31
C HIS A 59 -3.85 2.46 -22.78
N LEU A 60 -3.65 1.93 -21.57
CA LEU A 60 -2.32 1.73 -20.99
C LEU A 60 -1.93 0.27 -21.13
N GLN A 61 -0.70 0.04 -21.60
CA GLN A 61 -0.02 -1.24 -21.47
C GLN A 61 1.07 -1.09 -20.41
N TYR A 62 1.00 -1.87 -19.35
CA TYR A 62 1.96 -1.78 -18.25
C TYR A 62 2.26 -3.16 -17.68
N GLY A 63 3.42 -3.28 -17.06
CA GLY A 63 3.86 -4.53 -16.46
C GLY A 63 5.37 -4.56 -16.28
N MET A 64 5.86 -5.74 -15.92
CA MET A 64 7.29 -6.01 -15.84
C MET A 64 7.65 -7.23 -16.67
N ARG A 65 8.89 -7.28 -17.14
CA ARG A 65 9.48 -8.46 -17.77
C ARG A 65 10.88 -8.68 -17.23
N GLU A 66 11.19 -9.92 -16.93
CA GLU A 66 12.54 -10.35 -16.61
C GLU A 66 13.31 -10.52 -17.93
N LEU A 67 14.43 -9.82 -18.05
CA LEU A 67 15.30 -9.82 -19.23
C LEU A 67 16.35 -10.92 -19.14
N SER A 68 16.87 -11.15 -17.94
CA SER A 68 17.86 -12.19 -17.66
C SER A 68 17.73 -12.65 -16.20
N ASN A 69 18.07 -13.92 -15.95
CA ASN A 69 18.14 -14.53 -14.62
C ASN A 69 19.43 -15.36 -14.55
N VAL A 70 20.53 -14.72 -14.16
CA VAL A 70 21.88 -15.33 -14.18
C VAL A 70 22.68 -14.82 -12.99
N GLY A 71 23.54 -15.68 -12.43
CA GLY A 71 24.53 -15.25 -11.42
C GLY A 71 23.93 -14.81 -10.08
N GLY A 72 22.75 -15.32 -9.71
CA GLY A 72 22.09 -14.95 -8.46
C GLY A 72 21.44 -13.56 -8.50
N ALA A 73 21.12 -13.06 -9.69
CA ALA A 73 20.37 -11.83 -9.88
C ALA A 73 19.47 -11.91 -11.11
N SER A 74 18.40 -11.10 -11.08
CA SER A 74 17.50 -10.90 -12.21
C SER A 74 17.63 -9.48 -12.73
N GLU A 75 17.83 -9.32 -14.03
CA GLU A 75 17.63 -8.03 -14.70
C GLU A 75 16.18 -7.92 -15.13
N VAL A 76 15.54 -6.82 -14.76
CA VAL A 76 14.10 -6.64 -14.94
C VAL A 76 13.84 -5.27 -15.53
N GLU A 77 12.87 -5.21 -16.44
CA GLU A 77 12.31 -3.95 -16.94
C GLU A 77 10.87 -3.83 -16.46
N ALA A 78 10.58 -2.75 -15.73
CA ALA A 78 9.22 -2.30 -15.48
C ALA A 78 8.84 -1.21 -16.49
N TYR A 79 7.63 -1.24 -17.02
CA TYR A 79 7.19 -0.30 -18.05
C TYR A 79 5.72 0.10 -17.90
N CYS A 80 5.40 1.27 -18.45
CA CYS A 80 4.05 1.73 -18.73
C CYS A 80 4.08 2.49 -20.06
N TRP A 81 3.14 2.17 -20.96
CA TRP A 81 3.03 2.75 -22.28
C TRP A 81 1.59 3.18 -22.51
N ASP A 82 1.41 4.48 -22.74
CA ASP A 82 0.16 5.00 -23.26
C ASP A 82 0.08 4.77 -24.77
N LEU A 83 -0.84 3.90 -25.18
CA LEU A 83 -1.04 3.51 -26.57
C LEU A 83 -1.73 4.58 -27.42
N GLU A 84 -2.38 5.56 -26.79
CA GLU A 84 -3.07 6.68 -27.45
C GLU A 84 -2.09 7.82 -27.76
N SER A 85 -1.37 8.31 -26.73
CA SER A 85 -0.37 9.38 -26.88
C SER A 85 1.00 8.89 -27.37
N ASN A 86 1.21 7.57 -27.37
CA ASN A 86 2.47 6.90 -27.67
C ASN A 86 3.63 7.24 -26.70
N VAL A 87 3.33 7.79 -25.52
CA VAL A 87 4.34 8.07 -24.48
C VAL A 87 4.64 6.80 -23.69
N ARG A 88 5.93 6.46 -23.54
CA ARG A 88 6.38 5.28 -22.79
C ARG A 88 7.38 5.65 -21.71
N LYS A 89 7.20 5.06 -20.53
CA LYS A 89 8.18 5.04 -19.44
C LYS A 89 8.66 3.61 -19.23
N SER A 90 9.97 3.42 -19.17
CA SER A 90 10.61 2.19 -18.72
C SER A 90 11.65 2.47 -17.64
N ILE A 91 11.83 1.50 -16.76
CA ILE A 91 12.85 1.49 -15.71
C ILE A 91 13.47 0.10 -15.74
N GLN A 92 14.76 0.03 -16.09
CA GLN A 92 15.57 -1.17 -15.97
C GLN A 92 16.28 -1.19 -14.62
N PHE A 93 16.33 -2.35 -13.97
CA PHE A 93 16.93 -2.52 -12.66
C PHE A 93 17.31 -3.98 -12.43
N THR A 94 18.28 -4.18 -11.54
CA THR A 94 18.74 -5.50 -11.11
C THR A 94 18.17 -5.84 -9.74
N VAL A 95 17.69 -7.07 -9.57
CA VAL A 95 17.23 -7.63 -8.30
C VAL A 95 18.16 -8.75 -7.90
N SER A 96 18.91 -8.56 -6.81
CA SER A 96 19.73 -9.62 -6.24
C SER A 96 18.83 -10.70 -5.62
N HIS A 97 19.16 -11.98 -5.83
CA HIS A 97 18.52 -13.13 -5.18
C HIS A 97 19.03 -13.31 -3.77
N VAL A 98 18.89 -12.27 -2.95
CA VAL A 98 19.34 -12.26 -1.56
C VAL A 98 18.22 -11.71 -0.70
N ARG A 99 17.94 -12.40 0.41
CA ARG A 99 17.01 -11.92 1.44
C ARG A 99 17.82 -11.42 2.63
N ASN A 100 17.61 -10.15 2.95
CA ASN A 100 18.19 -9.52 4.13
C ASN A 100 17.28 -9.77 5.32
N THR A 101 17.85 -10.31 6.40
CA THR A 101 17.17 -10.48 7.69
C THR A 101 17.91 -9.72 8.78
N LYS A 102 17.29 -9.61 9.95
CA LYS A 102 17.94 -9.01 11.14
C LYS A 102 19.22 -9.76 11.56
N LYS A 103 19.35 -11.05 11.21
CA LYS A 103 20.48 -11.90 11.59
C LYS A 103 21.57 -11.99 10.51
N GLY A 104 21.40 -11.27 9.40
CA GLY A 104 22.28 -11.33 8.24
C GLY A 104 21.52 -11.53 6.93
N SER A 105 22.26 -11.54 5.84
CA SER A 105 21.76 -11.78 4.49
C SER A 105 22.03 -13.22 4.06
N TYR A 106 21.08 -13.85 3.36
CA TYR A 106 21.30 -15.16 2.76
C TYR A 106 20.80 -15.19 1.31
N ALA A 107 21.43 -16.02 0.48
CA ALA A 107 21.03 -16.21 -0.90
C ALA A 107 19.70 -16.97 -0.98
N LEU A 108 18.78 -16.46 -1.79
CA LEU A 108 17.56 -17.16 -2.16
C LEU A 108 17.91 -18.21 -3.19
N THR A 109 17.64 -19.48 -2.86
CA THR A 109 17.87 -20.62 -3.76
C THR A 109 16.57 -21.23 -4.26
N ASP A 110 15.48 -21.04 -3.50
CA ASP A 110 14.16 -21.51 -3.89
C ASP A 110 13.57 -20.63 -5.01
N SER A 111 13.09 -21.29 -6.07
CA SER A 111 12.55 -20.62 -7.25
C SER A 111 11.35 -19.73 -6.95
N ARG A 112 10.51 -20.11 -5.99
CA ARG A 112 9.33 -19.33 -5.60
C ARG A 112 9.74 -18.09 -4.82
N ASP A 113 10.66 -18.23 -3.87
CA ASP A 113 11.19 -17.07 -3.13
C ASP A 113 11.86 -16.05 -4.07
N ILE A 114 12.63 -16.52 -5.06
CA ILE A 114 13.24 -15.67 -6.08
C ILE A 114 12.15 -14.94 -6.88
N TYR A 115 11.15 -15.66 -7.38
CA TYR A 115 10.05 -15.07 -8.12
C TYR A 115 9.30 -14.02 -7.31
N GLU A 116 8.93 -14.32 -6.07
CA GLU A 116 8.22 -13.39 -5.18
C GLU A 116 9.06 -12.13 -4.91
N ASN A 117 10.38 -12.27 -4.68
CA ASN A 117 11.28 -11.14 -4.50
C ASN A 117 11.36 -10.24 -5.76
N VAL A 118 11.49 -10.85 -6.93
CA VAL A 118 11.54 -10.15 -8.22
C VAL A 118 10.22 -9.45 -8.52
N ALA A 119 9.09 -10.15 -8.36
CA ALA A 119 7.74 -9.61 -8.55
C ALA A 119 7.46 -8.42 -7.63
N ASN A 120 7.81 -8.52 -6.34
CA ASN A 120 7.64 -7.42 -5.38
C ASN A 120 8.45 -6.17 -5.75
N ASN A 121 9.71 -6.37 -6.18
CA ASN A 121 10.57 -5.28 -6.63
C ASN A 121 10.08 -4.63 -7.93
N GLY A 122 9.58 -5.45 -8.86
CA GLY A 122 9.04 -4.97 -10.12
C GLY A 122 7.70 -4.26 -9.95
N ALA A 123 6.78 -4.77 -9.14
CA ALA A 123 5.49 -4.12 -8.91
C ALA A 123 5.63 -2.67 -8.39
N ARG A 124 6.61 -2.41 -7.51
CA ARG A 124 6.93 -1.05 -7.03
C ARG A 124 7.37 -0.11 -8.16
N ARG A 125 8.09 -0.63 -9.17
CA ARG A 125 8.58 0.15 -10.31
C ARG A 125 7.55 0.26 -11.42
N VAL A 126 6.70 -0.75 -11.61
CA VAL A 126 5.51 -0.67 -12.49
C VAL A 126 4.60 0.44 -11.99
N ARG A 127 4.33 0.50 -10.68
CA ARG A 127 3.64 1.62 -10.05
C ARG A 127 4.30 2.95 -10.41
N ALA A 128 5.61 3.09 -10.26
CA ALA A 128 6.32 4.33 -10.61
C ALA A 128 6.15 4.69 -12.10
N CYS A 129 6.19 3.69 -13.00
CA CYS A 129 5.94 3.92 -14.43
C CYS A 129 4.50 4.36 -14.71
N ILE A 130 3.49 3.79 -14.04
CA ILE A 130 2.10 4.22 -14.17
C ILE A 130 1.95 5.68 -13.74
N LEU A 131 2.46 6.02 -12.56
CA LEU A 131 2.36 7.38 -12.00
C LEU A 131 3.14 8.43 -12.83
N ALA A 132 4.13 8.00 -13.61
CA ALA A 132 4.84 8.87 -14.54
C ALA A 132 4.10 9.12 -15.87
N ILE A 133 3.16 8.24 -16.23
CA ILE A 133 2.39 8.33 -17.49
C ILE A 133 1.03 9.01 -17.27
N VAL A 134 0.36 8.72 -16.16
CA VAL A 134 -0.94 9.32 -15.85
C VAL A 134 -0.73 10.77 -15.36
N PRO A 135 -1.55 11.74 -15.81
CA PRO A 135 -1.48 13.12 -15.31
C PRO A 135 -1.56 13.20 -13.79
N GLY A 136 -0.75 14.08 -13.18
CA GLY A 136 -0.62 14.19 -11.72
C GLY A 136 -1.92 14.58 -11.02
N ASP A 137 -2.72 15.44 -11.63
CA ASP A 137 -4.03 15.88 -11.13
C ASP A 137 -5.04 14.73 -11.04
N VAL A 138 -4.98 13.75 -11.97
CA VAL A 138 -5.80 12.54 -11.91
C VAL A 138 -5.39 11.65 -10.74
N VAL A 139 -4.09 11.53 -10.48
CA VAL A 139 -3.56 10.76 -9.34
C VAL A 139 -3.94 11.41 -8.02
N GLU A 140 -3.74 12.73 -7.90
CA GLU A 140 -4.06 13.50 -6.69
C GLU A 140 -5.55 13.42 -6.37
N ALA A 141 -6.42 13.57 -7.37
CA ALA A 141 -7.86 13.46 -7.17
C ALA A 141 -8.29 12.05 -6.77
N ALA A 142 -7.65 11.00 -7.30
CA ALA A 142 -7.90 9.63 -6.87
C ALA A 142 -7.50 9.41 -5.40
N GLU A 143 -6.35 9.93 -4.97
CA GLU A 143 -5.92 9.89 -3.57
C GLU A 143 -6.90 10.63 -2.65
N GLN A 144 -7.30 11.84 -3.03
CA GLN A 144 -8.28 12.62 -2.28
C GLN A 144 -9.62 11.91 -2.16
N ALA A 145 -10.10 11.27 -3.24
CA ALA A 145 -11.35 10.51 -3.23
C ALA A 145 -11.27 9.29 -2.29
N CYS A 146 -10.15 8.57 -2.28
CA CYS A 146 -9.93 7.49 -1.31
C CYS A 146 -9.90 8.02 0.12
N GLU A 147 -9.23 9.15 0.38
CA GLU A 147 -9.19 9.76 1.70
C GLU A 147 -10.57 10.21 2.18
N GLN A 148 -11.35 10.85 1.33
CA GLN A 148 -12.74 11.23 1.62
C GLN A 148 -13.60 10.00 1.93
N THR A 149 -13.43 8.93 1.15
CA THR A 149 -14.15 7.66 1.37
C THR A 149 -13.83 7.05 2.72
N LEU A 150 -12.56 7.05 3.12
CA LEU A 150 -12.16 6.58 4.45
C LEU A 150 -12.76 7.49 5.51
N ARG A 151 -12.55 8.81 5.45
CA ARG A 151 -13.08 9.75 6.45
C ARG A 151 -14.59 9.62 6.66
N ALA A 152 -15.35 9.41 5.57
CA ALA A 152 -16.81 9.26 5.64
C ALA A 152 -17.28 7.92 6.22
N LYS A 153 -16.45 6.87 6.19
CA LYS A 153 -16.82 5.50 6.59
C LYS A 153 -16.00 4.96 7.75
N VAL A 154 -15.14 5.78 8.35
CA VAL A 154 -14.35 5.41 9.52
C VAL A 154 -15.27 5.26 10.72
N ASP A 155 -15.28 4.04 11.26
CA ASP A 155 -15.90 3.75 12.53
C ASP A 155 -15.00 4.25 13.68
N ILE A 156 -15.54 5.14 14.51
CA ILE A 156 -14.92 5.66 15.73
C ILE A 156 -15.55 5.06 16.99
N SER A 157 -16.25 3.93 16.86
CA SER A 157 -16.80 3.21 18.00
C SER A 157 -15.71 2.87 19.03
N PRO A 158 -16.04 2.87 20.34
CA PRO A 158 -15.10 2.45 21.38
C PRO A 158 -14.53 1.04 21.13
N GLU A 159 -15.33 0.14 20.53
CA GLU A 159 -14.90 -1.20 20.16
C GLU A 159 -13.79 -1.20 19.10
N ARG A 160 -13.93 -0.36 18.06
CA ARG A 160 -12.91 -0.23 17.01
C ARG A 160 -11.63 0.37 17.56
N ILE A 161 -11.75 1.35 18.45
CA ILE A 161 -10.61 1.98 19.14
C ILE A 161 -9.89 0.95 20.02
N ALA A 162 -10.62 0.14 20.80
CA ALA A 162 -10.04 -0.92 21.62
C ALA A 162 -9.25 -1.93 20.76
N LYS A 163 -9.84 -2.39 19.65
CA LYS A 163 -9.15 -3.29 18.70
C LYS A 163 -7.90 -2.66 18.10
N LEU A 164 -7.94 -1.37 17.80
CA LEU A 164 -6.78 -0.64 17.30
C LEU A 164 -5.64 -0.64 18.34
N LEU A 165 -5.96 -0.35 19.60
CA LEU A 165 -5.00 -0.38 20.71
C LEU A 165 -4.41 -1.78 20.90
N GLU A 166 -5.25 -2.83 20.89
CA GLU A 166 -4.78 -4.23 20.98
C GLU A 166 -3.83 -4.59 19.84
N ALA A 167 -4.16 -4.16 18.62
CA ALA A 167 -3.36 -4.42 17.43
C ALA A 167 -1.99 -3.71 17.49
N PHE A 168 -1.93 -2.49 18.03
CA PHE A 168 -0.68 -1.78 18.28
C PHE A 168 0.13 -2.35 19.47
N ALA A 169 -0.55 -2.86 20.50
CA ALA A 169 0.10 -3.49 21.64
C ALA A 169 0.91 -4.73 21.23
N ALA A 170 0.46 -5.47 20.21
CA ALA A 170 1.22 -6.57 19.62
C ALA A 170 2.58 -6.15 19.03
N PHE A 171 2.76 -4.85 18.72
CA PHE A 171 4.02 -4.25 18.28
C PHE A 171 4.79 -3.54 19.40
N GLY A 172 4.36 -3.68 20.66
CA GLY A 172 4.96 -2.97 21.80
C GLY A 172 4.66 -1.47 21.82
N VAL A 173 3.59 -1.03 21.14
CA VAL A 173 3.11 0.35 21.16
C VAL A 173 1.94 0.46 22.11
N ASP A 174 2.11 1.21 23.20
CA ASP A 174 1.08 1.44 24.21
C ASP A 174 0.16 2.63 23.87
N LYS A 175 -0.91 2.80 24.67
CA LYS A 175 -1.87 3.89 24.51
C LYS A 175 -1.18 5.26 24.59
N GLU A 176 -0.23 5.43 25.50
CA GLU A 176 0.45 6.71 25.73
C GLU A 176 1.30 7.13 24.53
N ALA A 177 2.03 6.19 23.92
CA ALA A 177 2.80 6.44 22.71
C ALA A 177 1.90 6.84 21.53
N ILE A 178 0.72 6.23 21.40
CA ILE A 178 -0.25 6.60 20.36
C ILE A 178 -0.83 7.98 20.62
N GLU A 179 -1.27 8.28 21.85
CA GLU A 179 -1.80 9.61 22.23
C GLU A 179 -0.77 10.72 22.00
N LYS A 180 0.51 10.46 22.30
CA LYS A 180 1.63 11.36 22.01
C LYS A 180 1.81 11.56 20.50
N LYS A 181 1.65 10.51 19.69
CA LYS A 181 1.76 10.63 18.22
C LYS A 181 0.64 11.47 17.62
N ILE A 182 -0.61 11.22 18.04
CA ILE A 182 -1.77 11.95 17.51
C ILE A 182 -2.00 13.29 18.21
N GLN A 183 -1.20 13.62 19.23
CA GLN A 183 -1.30 14.82 20.07
C GLN A 183 -2.71 15.02 20.64
N ARG A 184 -3.36 13.92 21.03
CA ARG A 184 -4.75 13.91 21.48
C ARG A 184 -5.06 12.65 22.29
N ARG A 185 -6.01 12.77 23.22
CA ARG A 185 -6.56 11.63 23.96
C ARG A 185 -7.33 10.70 23.04
N MET A 186 -7.19 9.40 23.27
CA MET A 186 -7.85 8.36 22.47
C MET A 186 -9.39 8.49 22.50
N ASP A 187 -9.93 8.93 23.63
CA ASP A 187 -11.37 9.12 23.82
C ASP A 187 -11.94 10.29 23.00
N SER A 188 -11.06 11.14 22.45
CA SER A 188 -11.39 12.29 21.60
C SER A 188 -10.80 12.17 20.20
N ILE A 189 -10.50 10.93 19.76
CA ILE A 189 -9.87 10.68 18.47
C ILE A 189 -10.77 11.11 17.31
N LEU A 190 -10.16 11.71 16.29
CA LEU A 190 -10.84 12.13 15.07
C LEU A 190 -10.77 11.03 14.00
N PRO A 191 -11.75 10.95 13.07
CA PRO A 191 -11.72 9.99 11.96
C PRO A 191 -10.40 10.01 11.16
N ALA A 192 -9.85 11.20 10.90
CA ALA A 192 -8.58 11.35 10.20
C ALA A 192 -7.38 10.73 10.97
N GLN A 193 -7.41 10.79 12.30
CA GLN A 193 -6.37 10.17 13.14
C GLN A 193 -6.49 8.63 13.10
N VAL A 194 -7.71 8.08 13.12
CA VAL A 194 -7.93 6.63 12.97
C VAL A 194 -7.42 6.14 11.61
N VAL A 195 -7.66 6.90 10.53
CA VAL A 195 -7.13 6.57 9.19
C VAL A 195 -5.60 6.56 9.20
N SER A 196 -4.97 7.60 9.76
CA SER A 196 -3.51 7.69 9.87
C SER A 196 -2.93 6.50 10.65
N LEU A 197 -3.52 6.16 11.80
CA LEU A 197 -3.11 5.00 12.60
C LEU A 197 -3.31 3.67 11.84
N GLY A 198 -4.39 3.52 11.08
CA GLY A 198 -4.60 2.35 10.22
C GLY A 198 -3.50 2.20 9.16
N ARG A 199 -3.03 3.30 8.57
CA ARG A 199 -1.90 3.30 7.62
C ARG A 199 -0.60 2.87 8.29
N ILE A 200 -0.31 3.42 9.47
CA ILE A 200 0.89 3.06 10.25
C ILE A 200 0.84 1.58 10.63
N TYR A 201 -0.31 1.08 11.11
CA TYR A 201 -0.49 -0.33 11.43
C TYR A 201 -0.20 -1.25 10.23
N ASN A 202 -0.73 -0.92 9.05
CA ASN A 202 -0.46 -1.70 7.83
C ASN A 202 1.04 -1.70 7.50
N SER A 203 1.72 -0.55 7.62
CA SER A 203 3.18 -0.46 7.42
C SER A 203 3.98 -1.32 8.40
N LEU A 204 3.57 -1.36 9.67
CA LEU A 204 4.20 -2.20 10.70
C LEU A 204 3.98 -3.69 10.43
N ARG A 205 2.73 -4.08 10.15
CA ARG A 205 2.35 -5.46 9.83
C ARG A 205 3.09 -5.98 8.60
N ASP A 206 3.19 -5.16 7.57
CA ASP A 206 3.86 -5.53 6.32
C ASP A 206 5.40 -5.45 6.44
N GLY A 207 5.94 -5.12 7.63
CA GLY A 207 7.37 -5.07 7.91
C GLY A 207 8.12 -3.93 7.20
N MET A 208 7.39 -2.95 6.66
CA MET A 208 7.93 -1.82 5.91
C MET A 208 8.56 -0.75 6.81
N SER A 209 8.20 -0.76 8.09
CA SER A 209 8.69 0.17 9.11
C SER A 209 8.72 -0.49 10.49
N LYS A 210 9.38 0.15 11.45
CA LYS A 210 9.47 -0.32 12.84
C LYS A 210 8.72 0.62 13.80
N PRO A 211 8.25 0.11 14.96
CA PRO A 211 7.51 0.93 15.93
C PRO A 211 8.23 2.22 16.35
N HIS A 212 9.53 2.15 16.63
CA HIS A 212 10.34 3.31 17.03
C HIS A 212 10.53 4.37 15.93
N GLU A 213 10.22 4.05 14.67
CA GLU A 213 10.26 5.04 13.59
C GLU A 213 9.01 5.92 13.59
N TRP A 214 7.95 5.49 14.28
CA TRP A 214 6.66 6.18 14.35
C TRP A 214 6.33 6.71 15.73
N PHE A 215 6.70 5.95 16.76
CA PHE A 215 6.34 6.15 18.15
C PHE A 215 7.60 6.27 19.00
N ASP A 216 7.50 7.04 20.09
CA ASP A 216 8.59 7.24 21.04
C ASP A 216 8.62 6.07 22.05
N VAL A 217 8.92 4.87 21.54
CA VAL A 217 8.97 3.62 22.30
C VAL A 217 10.41 3.11 22.42
N ALA A 218 10.77 2.59 23.60
CA ALA A 218 12.09 2.02 23.84
C ALA A 218 12.35 0.79 22.93
N THR A 219 13.61 0.59 22.55
CA THR A 219 14.09 -0.17 21.37
C THR A 219 13.82 -1.68 21.31
N GLU A 220 13.02 -2.28 22.19
CA GLU A 220 12.73 -3.72 22.18
C GLU A 220 11.25 -4.00 21.95
N ALA A 221 10.85 -4.10 20.67
CA ALA A 221 9.58 -4.70 20.31
C ALA A 221 9.64 -6.22 20.59
N PRO A 222 8.64 -6.81 21.29
CA PRO A 222 8.46 -8.25 21.35
C PRO A 222 8.32 -8.85 19.95
N LYS A 223 8.64 -10.14 19.80
CA LYS A 223 8.55 -10.87 18.52
C LYS A 223 7.13 -10.75 17.92
N VAL A 224 7.05 -10.20 16.71
CA VAL A 224 5.84 -10.20 15.87
C VAL A 224 5.49 -11.65 15.53
N PRO A 225 4.28 -12.16 15.84
CA PRO A 225 3.79 -13.43 15.32
C PRO A 225 3.64 -13.35 13.79
N GLU A 226 4.08 -14.38 13.06
CA GLU A 226 4.03 -14.41 11.58
C GLU A 226 2.59 -14.44 11.01
N ASP A 227 1.57 -14.62 11.85
CA ASP A 227 0.15 -14.60 11.51
C ASP A 227 -0.59 -13.47 12.24
N VAL A 228 -0.51 -12.24 11.74
CA VAL A 228 -1.41 -11.14 12.17
C VAL A 228 -2.51 -10.96 11.13
N ALA A 229 -3.66 -11.57 11.40
CA ALA A 229 -4.85 -11.50 10.55
C ALA A 229 -5.27 -10.04 10.25
N ASN A 230 -5.91 -9.78 9.09
CA ASN A 230 -6.43 -8.44 8.82
C ASN A 230 -7.39 -8.01 9.94
N LEU A 231 -7.41 -6.71 10.27
CA LEU A 231 -8.40 -6.12 11.18
C LEU A 231 -9.85 -6.47 10.80
N ASN A 232 -10.10 -6.78 9.52
CA ASN A 232 -11.41 -7.18 9.00
C ASN A 232 -11.65 -8.71 9.01
N ASP A 233 -10.60 -9.55 9.09
CA ASP A 233 -10.75 -11.00 9.26
C ASP A 233 -11.20 -11.32 10.70
N LEU A 234 -10.72 -10.55 11.67
CA LEU A 234 -11.20 -10.59 13.07
C LEU A 234 -12.63 -10.03 13.20
N ALA A 235 -13.02 -9.05 12.37
CA ALA A 235 -14.38 -8.52 12.34
C ALA A 235 -15.39 -9.50 11.72
N LYS A 236 -15.01 -10.20 10.66
CA LYS A 236 -15.82 -11.27 10.06
C LYS A 236 -15.95 -12.49 10.99
N ALA A 237 -14.86 -12.93 11.61
CA ALA A 237 -14.88 -14.05 12.55
C ALA A 237 -15.77 -13.77 13.79
N ALA A 238 -15.82 -12.52 14.25
CA ALA A 238 -16.72 -12.11 15.33
C ALA A 238 -18.18 -12.04 14.89
N ALA A 239 -18.47 -11.59 13.66
CA ALA A 239 -19.82 -11.58 13.11
C ALA A 239 -20.36 -13.01 12.87
N GLU A 240 -19.50 -13.93 12.41
CA GLU A 240 -19.86 -15.34 12.18
C GLU A 240 -20.08 -16.12 13.49
N LYS A 241 -19.33 -15.81 14.55
CA LYS A 241 -19.59 -16.37 15.89
C LYS A 241 -20.92 -15.93 16.48
N ARG A 242 -21.38 -14.71 16.15
CA ARG A 242 -22.65 -14.14 16.62
C ARG A 242 -23.87 -14.66 15.86
N ALA A 243 -23.69 -15.21 14.65
CA ALA A 243 -24.74 -15.84 13.86
C ALA A 243 -24.95 -17.33 14.19
N LYS A 244 -24.08 -17.92 15.02
CA LYS A 244 -24.13 -19.33 15.45
C LYS A 244 -24.45 -19.53 16.94
N ALA A 245 -24.65 -18.44 17.68
CA ALA A 245 -25.10 -18.42 19.07
C ALA A 245 -26.52 -17.84 19.12
#